data_AF-A0A848T0S0-F1
#
_entry.id   AF-A0A848T0S0-F1
#
_cell.length_a   1.000
_cell.length_b   1.000
_cell.length_c   1.000
_cell.angle_alpha   90.00
_cell.angle_beta   90.00
_cell.angle_gamma   90.00
#
_symmetry.space_group_name_H-M   'P 1'
#
loop_
_entity.id
_entity.type
_entity.pdbx_description
1 polymer ?
#
loop_
_entity_poly.entity_id
_entity_poly.type
_entity_poly.pdbx_seq_one_letter_code
_entity_poly.pdbx_strand_id
1 'polypeptide(L)'
;MQAYANALLIGIPFFLVLILIEAIADWKTGKKRLNAFDTISSLSSGITNVIKDSLGLIFIIVSYPFLLKHLAIFELSSSVAVYLIAFIAIDFAGYCSHRLAHSVNYFWNGHLVHHSSEEFNLPCALRQSISEFFSIFSLFLIPAAIVGVPHEVIIVIAPIQLFMQFWYHTQYIGKLGWLEYIIITPSQHRVHHAINPIYLDKNLGQIFSVWDRLFGTFQEELDEVKPVYGITRPVKTWNPIRINFLHLILLAKDAWRTNSYWDKLRIWFMPVGWRPSDVENNYPVYKIEDEYHFAKYVTRATRGMKIWVWVQFFATVAFLFHMLMNFGDLGSSNLLIYGAVIFAGIYSFTSLMDESRWAALWEAIRSGAGITLILITGDWFGLSASIPYGQYAILLFFITSIIGSIYFALNLSRNRSASTPGIPTA
;
A
#
# COMPACT_ATOMS: atom_id res chain seq x y z
N MET A 1 -11.92 10.59 13.12
CA MET A 1 -12.08 9.91 11.82
C MET A 1 -12.74 10.78 10.76
N GLN A 2 -13.83 11.52 11.04
CA GLN A 2 -14.46 12.41 10.04
C GLN A 2 -13.50 13.44 9.41
N ALA A 3 -12.69 14.13 10.21
CA ALA A 3 -11.72 15.10 9.69
C ALA A 3 -10.71 14.47 8.71
N TYR A 4 -10.29 13.23 8.99
CA TYR A 4 -9.41 12.46 8.10
C TYR A 4 -10.13 12.08 6.79
N ALA A 5 -11.39 11.61 6.86
CA ALA A 5 -12.20 11.34 5.67
C ALA A 5 -12.37 12.60 4.80
N ASN A 6 -12.63 13.76 5.41
CA ASN A 6 -12.73 15.03 4.69
C ASN A 6 -11.41 15.44 4.04
N ALA A 7 -10.27 15.24 4.71
CA ALA A 7 -8.95 15.50 4.13
C ALA A 7 -8.69 14.60 2.90
N LEU A 8 -9.11 13.33 2.96
CA LEU A 8 -8.99 12.39 1.84
C LEU A 8 -9.83 12.77 0.62
N LEU A 9 -11.02 13.36 0.83
CA LEU A 9 -11.85 13.88 -0.27
C LEU A 9 -11.14 14.98 -1.08
N ILE A 10 -10.15 15.65 -0.49
CA ILE A 10 -9.30 16.66 -1.16
C ILE A 10 -8.01 16.02 -1.69
N GLY A 11 -7.34 15.20 -0.87
CA GLY A 11 -6.05 14.59 -1.20
C GLY A 11 -6.14 13.61 -2.37
N ILE A 12 -7.18 12.75 -2.42
CA ILE A 12 -7.32 11.73 -3.47
C ILE A 12 -7.43 12.38 -4.86
N PRO A 13 -8.34 13.35 -5.13
CA PRO A 13 -8.38 14.03 -6.42
C PRO A 13 -7.06 14.69 -6.80
N PHE A 14 -6.38 15.33 -5.84
CA PHE A 14 -5.08 15.97 -6.08
C PHE A 14 -4.03 14.95 -6.55
N PHE A 15 -3.90 13.81 -5.85
CA PHE A 15 -2.97 12.75 -6.27
C PHE A 15 -3.34 12.15 -7.62
N LEU A 16 -4.63 11.93 -7.91
CA LEU A 16 -5.08 11.42 -9.21
C LEU A 16 -4.72 12.38 -10.36
N VAL A 17 -4.80 13.69 -10.15
CA VAL A 17 -4.35 14.70 -11.14
C VAL A 17 -2.85 14.60 -11.38
N LEU A 18 -2.04 14.49 -10.32
CA LEU A 18 -0.58 14.34 -10.46
C LEU A 18 -0.19 13.04 -11.19
N ILE A 19 -0.87 11.93 -10.88
CA ILE A 19 -0.69 10.65 -11.57
C ILE A 19 -1.06 10.79 -13.06
N LEU A 20 -2.15 11.49 -13.38
CA LEU A 20 -2.55 11.73 -14.75
C LEU A 20 -1.51 12.59 -15.50
N ILE A 21 -0.94 13.61 -14.84
CA ILE A 21 0.13 14.43 -15.41
C ILE A 21 1.35 13.57 -15.73
N GLU A 22 1.79 12.71 -14.80
CA GLU A 22 2.91 11.79 -15.04
C GLU A 22 2.60 10.80 -16.17
N ALA A 23 1.37 10.28 -16.25
CA ALA A 23 0.95 9.40 -17.33
C ALA A 23 0.95 10.07 -18.70
N ILE A 24 0.51 11.32 -18.78
CA ILE A 24 0.60 12.13 -20.01
C ILE A 24 2.06 12.38 -20.38
N ALA A 25 2.93 12.66 -19.40
CA ALA A 25 4.36 12.83 -19.63
C ALA A 25 5.02 11.54 -20.15
N ASP A 26 4.67 10.37 -19.60
CA ASP A 26 5.16 9.06 -20.05
C ASP A 26 4.71 8.73 -21.47
N TRP A 27 3.46 9.03 -21.81
CA TRP A 27 2.96 8.91 -23.17
C TRP A 27 3.68 9.83 -24.16
N LYS A 28 3.84 11.12 -23.82
CA LYS A 28 4.52 12.10 -24.69
C LYS A 28 6.00 11.81 -24.88
N THR A 29 6.68 11.29 -23.85
CA THR A 29 8.13 10.99 -23.91
C THR A 29 8.44 9.59 -24.43
N GLY A 30 7.44 8.72 -24.57
CA GLY A 30 7.60 7.35 -25.07
C GLY A 30 8.38 6.43 -24.12
N LYS A 31 8.56 6.82 -22.85
CA LYS A 31 9.41 6.11 -21.87
C LYS A 31 8.78 4.81 -21.36
N LYS A 32 7.46 4.63 -21.48
CA LYS A 32 6.72 3.40 -21.15
C LYS A 32 6.98 2.88 -19.73
N ARG A 33 7.10 3.79 -18.75
CA ARG A 33 7.35 3.47 -17.34
C ARG A 33 6.10 3.02 -16.57
N LEU A 34 4.94 3.11 -17.21
CA LEU A 34 3.67 2.72 -16.61
C LEU A 34 3.21 1.34 -17.09
N ASN A 35 2.93 0.46 -16.14
CA ASN A 35 2.23 -0.80 -16.37
C ASN A 35 0.80 -0.67 -15.83
N ALA A 36 -0.21 -0.88 -16.68
CA ALA A 36 -1.60 -0.71 -16.30
C ALA A 36 -2.02 -1.55 -15.08
N PHE A 37 -1.54 -2.79 -14.97
CA PHE A 37 -1.91 -3.64 -13.84
C PHE A 37 -1.15 -3.29 -12.57
N ASP A 38 0.11 -2.88 -12.70
CA ASP A 38 0.86 -2.35 -11.57
C ASP A 38 0.24 -1.05 -11.03
N THR A 39 -0.18 -0.14 -11.92
CA THR A 39 -0.91 1.08 -11.55
C THR A 39 -2.22 0.76 -10.82
N ILE A 40 -3.04 -0.15 -11.36
CA ILE A 40 -4.30 -0.55 -10.71
C ILE A 40 -4.04 -1.21 -9.35
N SER A 41 -3.01 -2.05 -9.24
CA SER A 41 -2.60 -2.67 -7.97
C SER A 41 -2.21 -1.61 -6.94
N SER A 42 -1.40 -0.63 -7.34
CA SER A 42 -0.93 0.44 -6.48
C SER A 42 -2.05 1.36 -6.00
N LEU A 43 -2.92 1.80 -6.91
CA LEU A 43 -4.10 2.60 -6.56
C LEU A 43 -5.07 1.82 -5.65
N SER A 44 -5.28 0.53 -5.94
CA SER A 44 -6.15 -0.34 -5.13
C SER A 44 -5.59 -0.57 -3.73
N SER A 45 -4.26 -0.66 -3.59
CA SER A 45 -3.60 -0.69 -2.28
C SER A 45 -3.95 0.56 -1.45
N GLY A 46 -3.89 1.74 -2.08
CA GLY A 46 -4.29 3.00 -1.46
C GLY A 46 -5.75 2.99 -1.00
N ILE A 47 -6.66 2.47 -1.83
CA ILE A 47 -8.08 2.32 -1.45
C ILE A 47 -8.24 1.40 -0.23
N THR A 48 -7.57 0.24 -0.23
CA THR A 48 -7.67 -0.69 0.91
C THR A 48 -7.10 -0.12 2.20
N ASN A 49 -5.99 0.63 2.12
CA ASN A 49 -5.42 1.32 3.27
C ASN A 49 -6.35 2.44 3.78
N VAL A 50 -6.88 3.28 2.89
CA VAL A 50 -7.85 4.33 3.27
C VAL A 50 -9.05 3.74 4.03
N ILE A 51 -9.58 2.60 3.59
CA ILE A 51 -10.69 1.93 4.27
C ILE A 51 -10.25 1.44 5.66
N LYS A 52 -9.13 0.71 5.75
CA LYS A 52 -8.59 0.24 7.04
C LYS A 52 -8.40 1.39 8.02
N ASP A 53 -7.72 2.45 7.58
CA ASP A 53 -7.32 3.56 8.43
C ASP A 53 -8.54 4.40 8.81
N SER A 54 -9.47 4.66 7.90
CA SER A 54 -10.72 5.38 8.21
C SER A 54 -11.59 4.63 9.22
N LEU A 55 -11.56 3.29 9.22
CA LEU A 55 -12.25 2.43 10.18
C LEU A 55 -11.49 2.27 11.51
N GLY A 56 -10.24 2.75 11.61
CA GLY A 56 -9.42 2.64 12.82
C GLY A 56 -9.01 1.21 13.17
N LEU A 57 -8.85 0.32 12.17
CA LEU A 57 -8.60 -1.11 12.37
C LEU A 57 -7.13 -1.47 12.71
N ILE A 58 -6.45 -0.62 13.48
CA ILE A 58 -5.07 -0.84 13.93
C ILE A 58 -5.01 -0.88 15.45
N PHE A 59 -4.24 -1.82 16.00
CA PHE A 59 -4.02 -1.90 17.44
C PHE A 59 -2.77 -1.10 17.82
N ILE A 60 -2.97 -0.01 18.55
CA ILE A 60 -1.90 0.84 19.06
C ILE A 60 -1.48 0.30 20.44
N ILE A 61 -0.26 -0.21 20.57
CA ILE A 61 0.19 -0.85 21.84
C ILE A 61 0.21 0.16 22.99
N VAL A 62 0.76 1.35 22.73
CA VAL A 62 0.79 2.47 23.69
C VAL A 62 0.38 3.72 22.92
N SER A 63 -0.63 4.46 23.35
CA SER A 63 -1.08 5.63 22.59
C SER A 63 -0.25 6.89 22.90
N TYR A 64 -0.17 7.84 21.96
CA TYR A 64 0.47 9.13 22.23
C TYR A 64 -0.18 9.89 23.40
N PRO A 65 -1.53 9.97 23.52
CA PRO A 65 -2.16 10.57 24.69
C PRO A 65 -1.74 9.93 26.02
N PHE A 66 -1.53 8.61 26.04
CA PHE A 66 -1.02 7.92 27.22
C PHE A 66 0.41 8.36 27.56
N LEU A 67 1.30 8.42 26.56
CA LEU A 67 2.68 8.90 26.75
C LEU A 67 2.70 10.35 27.24
N LEU A 68 1.93 11.23 26.59
CA LEU A 68 1.83 12.64 26.96
C LEU A 68 1.37 12.80 28.42
N LYS A 69 0.30 12.11 28.82
CA LYS A 69 -0.25 12.18 30.17
C LYS A 69 0.77 11.76 31.25
N HIS A 70 1.64 10.80 30.96
CA HIS A 70 2.51 10.18 31.96
C HIS A 70 3.97 10.63 31.90
N LEU A 71 4.42 11.21 30.77
CA LEU A 71 5.82 11.58 30.55
C LEU A 71 6.05 13.08 30.38
N ALA A 72 5.00 13.88 30.12
CA ALA A 72 5.16 15.31 29.90
C ALA A 72 5.78 16.00 31.11
N ILE A 73 6.85 16.76 30.86
CA ILE A 73 7.52 17.63 31.84
C ILE A 73 6.99 19.06 31.73
N PHE A 74 6.59 19.47 30.53
CA PHE A 74 6.05 20.79 30.23
C PHE A 74 4.62 20.69 29.71
N GLU A 75 3.85 21.77 29.89
CA GLU A 75 2.55 21.95 29.25
C GLU A 75 2.68 23.05 28.20
N LEU A 76 2.72 22.66 26.91
CA LEU A 76 2.85 23.62 25.82
C LEU A 76 1.48 23.97 25.25
N SER A 77 1.18 25.26 25.13
CA SER A 77 0.05 25.73 24.35
C SER A 77 0.36 25.69 22.85
N SER A 78 -0.65 25.46 22.01
CA SER A 78 -0.48 25.49 20.55
C SER A 78 0.10 26.83 20.08
N SER A 79 1.26 26.77 19.42
CA SER A 79 1.93 27.92 18.80
C SER A 79 2.70 27.46 17.57
N VAL A 80 3.07 28.37 16.68
CA VAL A 80 3.85 28.04 15.47
C VAL A 80 5.12 27.26 15.82
N ALA A 81 5.81 27.62 16.90
CA ALA A 81 6.98 26.90 17.37
C ALA A 81 6.67 25.43 17.75
N VAL A 82 5.54 25.19 18.40
CA VAL A 82 5.09 23.82 18.77
C VAL A 82 4.76 22.99 17.53
N TYR A 83 4.14 23.58 16.50
CA TYR A 83 3.92 22.90 15.23
C TYR A 83 5.24 22.53 14.52
N LEU A 84 6.25 23.41 14.56
CA LEU A 84 7.58 23.09 14.01
C LEU A 84 8.30 21.99 14.79
N ILE A 85 8.25 22.04 16.13
CA ILE A 85 8.79 20.98 16.98
C ILE A 85 8.10 19.64 16.70
N ALA A 86 6.77 19.65 16.61
CA ALA A 86 5.98 18.46 16.28
C ALA A 86 6.36 17.92 14.89
N PHE A 87 6.54 18.79 13.90
CA PHE A 87 6.96 18.39 12.56
C PHE A 87 8.32 17.68 12.58
N ILE A 88 9.33 18.26 13.24
CA ILE A 88 10.66 17.63 13.35
C ILE A 88 10.57 16.30 14.12
N ALA A 89 9.80 16.25 15.20
CA ALA A 89 9.66 15.05 16.02
C ALA A 89 8.95 13.91 15.28
N ILE A 90 7.88 14.20 14.53
CA ILE A 90 7.17 13.19 13.73
C ILE A 90 8.06 12.73 12.57
N ASP A 91 8.82 13.62 11.94
CA ASP A 91 9.75 13.24 10.87
C ASP A 91 10.84 12.29 11.37
N PHE A 92 11.44 12.60 12.54
CA PHE A 92 12.41 11.73 13.17
C PHE A 92 11.79 10.39 13.62
N ALA A 93 10.58 10.41 14.19
CA ALA A 93 9.85 9.20 14.54
C ALA A 93 9.57 8.33 13.30
N GLY A 94 9.23 8.98 12.18
CA GLY A 94 9.10 8.38 10.86
C GLY A 94 10.40 7.69 10.42
N TYR A 95 11.53 8.38 10.50
CA TYR A 95 12.85 7.79 10.23
C TYR A 95 13.12 6.54 11.08
N CYS A 96 12.88 6.60 12.40
CA CYS A 96 13.09 5.44 13.29
C CYS A 96 12.18 4.26 12.93
N SER A 97 10.89 4.53 12.69
CA SER A 97 9.92 3.50 12.29
C SER A 97 10.27 2.88 10.94
N HIS A 98 10.69 3.71 9.98
CA HIS A 98 11.06 3.28 8.65
C HIS A 98 12.33 2.43 8.67
N ARG A 99 13.34 2.84 9.44
CA ARG A 99 14.54 2.04 9.68
C ARG A 99 14.23 0.70 10.33
N LEU A 100 13.32 0.67 11.30
CA LEU A 100 12.89 -0.59 11.90
C LEU A 100 12.19 -1.50 10.87
N ALA A 101 11.36 -0.92 9.99
CA ALA A 101 10.71 -1.66 8.91
C ALA A 101 11.70 -2.27 7.91
N HIS A 102 12.83 -1.62 7.65
CA HIS A 102 13.92 -2.19 6.84
C HIS A 102 14.83 -3.16 7.60
N SER A 103 14.76 -3.19 8.92
CA SER A 103 15.69 -3.97 9.74
C SER A 103 15.07 -5.23 10.34
N VAL A 104 13.75 -5.33 10.49
CA VAL A 104 13.09 -6.41 11.25
C VAL A 104 11.93 -7.03 10.48
N ASN A 105 11.89 -8.37 10.40
CA ASN A 105 10.90 -9.15 9.63
C ASN A 105 9.43 -8.75 9.86
N TYR A 106 8.99 -8.57 11.11
CA TYR A 106 7.61 -8.16 11.39
C TYR A 106 7.27 -6.79 10.79
N PHE A 107 8.13 -5.79 11.00
CA PHE A 107 7.89 -4.43 10.52
C PHE A 107 8.07 -4.32 9.01
N TRP A 108 8.96 -5.13 8.43
CA TRP A 108 9.07 -5.26 6.98
C TRP A 108 7.77 -5.76 6.33
N ASN A 109 7.00 -6.63 6.98
CA ASN A 109 5.69 -7.01 6.46
C ASN A 109 4.75 -5.80 6.27
N GLY A 110 4.82 -4.83 7.17
CA GLY A 110 4.07 -3.57 7.11
C GLY A 110 4.57 -2.60 6.04
N HIS A 111 5.76 -2.81 5.48
CA HIS A 111 6.37 -1.89 4.53
C HIS A 111 6.64 -2.51 3.14
N LEU A 112 6.76 -3.83 3.05
CA LEU A 112 7.06 -4.57 1.83
C LEU A 112 6.11 -4.23 0.67
N VAL A 113 4.83 -4.00 0.97
CA VAL A 113 3.86 -3.65 -0.09
C VAL A 113 4.27 -2.36 -0.79
N HIS A 114 4.86 -1.38 -0.08
CA HIS A 114 5.37 -0.14 -0.64
C HIS A 114 6.44 -0.39 -1.71
N HIS A 115 7.38 -1.29 -1.42
CA HIS A 115 8.47 -1.69 -2.34
C HIS A 115 8.07 -2.73 -3.38
N SER A 116 6.89 -3.35 -3.25
CA SER A 116 6.52 -4.52 -4.09
C SER A 116 6.32 -4.21 -5.57
N SER A 117 6.26 -2.93 -5.96
CA SER A 117 6.15 -2.51 -7.35
C SER A 117 7.45 -2.73 -8.11
N GLU A 118 7.39 -3.42 -9.25
CA GLU A 118 8.54 -3.57 -10.16
C GLU A 118 8.72 -2.34 -11.07
N GLU A 119 7.81 -1.36 -10.98
CA GLU A 119 7.90 -0.04 -11.61
C GLU A 119 8.03 1.07 -10.55
N PHE A 120 8.61 2.21 -10.91
CA PHE A 120 8.71 3.37 -10.01
C PHE A 120 8.07 4.61 -10.63
N ASN A 121 6.93 5.02 -10.09
CA ASN A 121 6.06 6.09 -10.59
C ASN A 121 5.09 6.51 -9.46
N LEU A 122 4.41 7.65 -9.62
CA LEU A 122 3.58 8.24 -8.56
C LEU A 122 2.54 7.28 -7.96
N PRO A 123 1.86 6.39 -8.73
CA PRO A 123 1.00 5.37 -8.16
C PRO A 123 1.65 4.52 -7.06
N CYS A 124 2.94 4.18 -7.15
CA CYS A 124 3.59 3.30 -6.16
C CYS A 124 3.62 3.92 -4.76
N ALA A 125 3.57 5.25 -4.63
CA ALA A 125 3.42 5.94 -3.34
C ALA A 125 2.19 5.49 -2.55
N LEU A 126 1.14 5.07 -3.26
CA LEU A 126 -0.14 4.64 -2.67
C LEU A 126 -0.15 3.18 -2.24
N ARG A 127 0.96 2.45 -2.43
CA ARG A 127 1.14 1.10 -1.88
C ARG A 127 1.35 1.14 -0.37
N GLN A 128 0.24 1.33 0.35
CA GLN A 128 0.18 1.40 1.81
C GLN A 128 -0.34 0.09 2.40
N SER A 129 0.10 -0.23 3.62
CA SER A 129 -0.17 -1.53 4.24
C SER A 129 -1.53 -1.64 4.90
N ILE A 130 -2.08 -2.85 4.80
CA ILE A 130 -3.23 -3.31 5.56
C ILE A 130 -2.90 -4.44 6.55
N SER A 131 -1.64 -4.91 6.56
CA SER A 131 -1.18 -6.04 7.36
C SER A 131 -0.26 -5.65 8.53
N GLU A 132 -0.10 -4.35 8.79
CA GLU A 132 0.39 -3.85 10.08
C GLU A 132 -0.75 -3.87 11.10
N PHE A 133 -0.74 -4.86 11.99
CA PHE A 133 -1.75 -5.05 13.04
C PHE A 133 -1.41 -4.31 14.33
N PHE A 134 -0.13 -4.28 14.69
CA PHE A 134 0.37 -3.67 15.92
C PHE A 134 1.28 -2.50 15.55
N SER A 135 0.91 -1.29 15.96
CA SER A 135 1.75 -0.12 15.77
C SER A 135 2.46 0.26 17.07
N ILE A 136 3.75 0.55 16.95
CA ILE A 136 4.61 1.09 18.01
C ILE A 136 5.09 2.51 17.70
N PHE A 137 4.53 3.16 16.66
CA PHE A 137 4.98 4.46 16.16
C PHE A 137 5.03 5.53 17.27
N SER A 138 4.04 5.52 18.16
CA SER A 138 3.96 6.39 19.33
C SER A 138 5.18 6.32 20.26
N LEU A 139 5.86 5.17 20.36
CA LEU A 139 7.07 5.04 21.18
C LEU A 139 8.21 5.90 20.62
N PHE A 140 8.25 6.11 19.31
CA PHE A 140 9.22 7.03 18.70
C PHE A 140 8.86 8.51 18.92
N LEU A 141 7.64 8.81 19.36
CA LEU A 141 7.19 10.15 19.76
C LEU A 141 7.42 10.44 21.26
N ILE A 142 8.10 9.57 22.02
CA ILE A 142 8.46 9.83 23.42
C ILE A 142 9.14 11.20 23.61
N PRO A 143 10.10 11.64 22.76
CA PRO A 143 10.67 12.98 22.90
C PRO A 143 9.64 14.11 22.81
N ALA A 144 8.67 14.02 21.89
CA ALA A 144 7.59 15.00 21.78
C ALA A 144 6.66 14.97 23.00
N ALA A 145 6.36 13.78 23.53
CA ALA A 145 5.56 13.62 24.73
C ALA A 145 6.25 14.24 25.97
N ILE A 146 7.55 14.01 26.15
CA ILE A 146 8.35 14.60 27.25
C ILE A 146 8.33 16.13 27.19
N VAL A 147 8.47 16.69 25.99
CA VAL A 147 8.44 18.14 25.75
C VAL A 147 7.03 18.73 25.90
N GLY A 148 5.98 17.90 25.94
CA GLY A 148 4.61 18.36 26.17
C GLY A 148 3.87 18.81 24.92
N VAL A 149 4.22 18.27 23.74
CA VAL A 149 3.52 18.63 22.48
C VAL A 149 2.06 18.16 22.53
N PRO A 150 1.06 19.05 22.34
CA PRO A 150 -0.35 18.66 22.40
C PRO A 150 -0.72 17.61 21.36
N HIS A 151 -1.60 16.68 21.73
CA HIS A 151 -2.04 15.60 20.85
C HIS A 151 -2.73 16.11 19.58
N GLU A 152 -3.46 17.21 19.70
CA GLU A 152 -4.17 17.88 18.61
C GLU A 152 -3.19 18.34 17.52
N VAL A 153 -1.99 18.81 17.91
CA VAL A 153 -0.93 19.19 16.97
C VAL A 153 -0.42 17.97 16.22
N ILE A 154 -0.23 16.83 16.90
CA ILE A 154 0.20 15.57 16.27
C ILE A 154 -0.85 15.08 15.25
N ILE A 155 -2.15 15.13 15.59
CA ILE A 155 -3.24 14.73 14.68
C ILE A 155 -3.23 15.58 13.40
N VAL A 156 -2.91 16.87 13.49
CA VAL A 156 -2.89 17.76 12.33
C VAL A 156 -1.64 17.53 11.46
N ILE A 157 -0.46 17.39 12.07
CA ILE A 157 0.79 17.27 11.32
C ILE A 157 0.97 15.89 10.67
N ALA A 158 0.55 14.80 11.31
CA ALA A 158 0.83 13.45 10.81
C ALA A 158 0.29 13.19 9.38
N PRO A 159 -0.98 13.52 9.04
CA PRO A 159 -1.47 13.39 7.67
C PRO A 159 -0.76 14.31 6.67
N ILE A 160 -0.37 15.52 7.09
CA ILE A 160 0.36 16.47 6.25
C ILE A 160 1.70 15.86 5.85
N GLN A 161 2.46 15.31 6.81
CA GLN A 161 3.71 14.63 6.50
C GLN A 161 3.52 13.43 5.59
N LEU A 162 2.51 12.59 5.83
CA LEU A 162 2.20 11.47 4.95
C LEU A 162 1.96 11.94 3.50
N PHE A 163 1.19 13.01 3.30
CA PHE A 163 0.89 13.54 1.97
C PHE A 163 2.08 14.22 1.31
N MET A 164 2.95 14.87 2.09
CA MET A 164 4.19 15.50 1.59
C MET A 164 5.20 14.49 1.02
N GLN A 165 5.04 13.20 1.31
CA GLN A 165 5.90 12.14 0.78
C GLN A 165 5.54 11.69 -0.63
N PHE A 166 4.35 12.07 -1.13
CA PHE A 166 3.84 11.56 -2.40
C PHE A 166 4.73 11.93 -3.60
N TRP A 167 5.15 13.20 -3.69
CA TRP A 167 5.73 13.79 -4.90
C TRP A 167 7.06 13.18 -5.35
N TYR A 168 7.84 12.60 -4.42
CA TYR A 168 9.17 12.09 -4.75
C TYR A 168 9.18 10.69 -5.37
N HIS A 169 8.01 10.09 -5.60
CA HIS A 169 7.86 8.80 -6.30
C HIS A 169 7.86 8.98 -7.82
N THR A 170 8.92 9.56 -8.39
CA THR A 170 8.98 9.79 -9.83
C THR A 170 10.38 9.62 -10.40
N GLN A 171 10.44 9.22 -11.67
CA GLN A 171 11.66 9.15 -12.47
C GLN A 171 11.82 10.37 -13.42
N TYR A 172 10.99 11.40 -13.27
CA TYR A 172 11.03 12.60 -14.13
C TYR A 172 11.91 13.73 -13.57
N ILE A 173 12.16 13.71 -12.26
CA ILE A 173 12.99 14.70 -11.58
C ILE A 173 14.33 14.06 -11.28
N GLY A 174 15.41 14.66 -11.80
CA GLY A 174 16.78 14.21 -11.55
C GLY A 174 17.28 14.57 -10.15
N LYS A 175 18.61 14.69 -10.00
CA LYS A 175 19.23 15.20 -8.77
C LYS A 175 18.89 16.68 -8.57
N LEU A 176 18.66 17.08 -7.32
CA LEU A 176 18.33 18.48 -6.96
C LEU A 176 19.50 19.23 -6.28
N GLY A 177 20.71 18.67 -6.33
CA GLY A 177 21.92 19.31 -5.83
C GLY A 177 21.88 19.53 -4.31
N TRP A 178 22.05 20.78 -3.87
CA TRP A 178 22.15 21.10 -2.44
C TRP A 178 20.89 20.75 -1.63
N LEU A 179 19.72 20.67 -2.28
CA LEU A 179 18.47 20.27 -1.61
C LEU A 179 18.52 18.83 -1.07
N GLU A 180 19.32 17.95 -1.68
CA GLU A 180 19.48 16.54 -1.27
C GLU A 180 20.21 16.38 0.08
N TYR A 181 20.76 17.49 0.60
CA TYR A 181 21.37 17.55 1.92
C TYR A 181 20.39 17.94 3.02
N ILE A 182 19.19 18.38 2.65
CA ILE A 182 18.17 18.87 3.60
C ILE A 182 16.93 18.00 3.52
N ILE A 183 16.36 17.84 2.33
CA ILE A 183 15.11 17.12 2.11
C ILE A 183 15.33 15.85 1.30
N ILE A 184 14.43 14.88 1.45
CA ILE A 184 14.37 13.70 0.60
C ILE A 184 13.88 14.11 -0.80
N THR A 185 14.66 13.75 -1.82
CA THR A 185 14.36 14.06 -3.22
C THR A 185 13.97 12.81 -4.00
N PRO A 186 13.39 12.96 -5.22
CA PRO A 186 13.10 11.84 -6.10
C PRO A 186 14.30 10.95 -6.40
N SER A 187 15.52 11.52 -6.46
CA SER A 187 16.75 10.74 -6.65
C SER A 187 17.06 9.83 -5.46
N GLN A 188 16.98 10.39 -4.25
CA GLN A 188 17.20 9.63 -3.03
C GLN A 188 16.13 8.55 -2.82
N HIS A 189 14.87 8.85 -3.17
CA HIS A 189 13.79 7.88 -3.05
C HIS A 189 13.83 6.78 -4.11
N ARG A 190 14.37 7.05 -5.30
CA ARG A 190 14.67 5.98 -6.29
C ARG A 190 15.67 4.98 -5.73
N VAL A 191 16.74 5.46 -5.11
CA VAL A 191 17.74 4.61 -4.43
C VAL A 191 17.07 3.78 -3.34
N HIS A 192 16.25 4.40 -2.50
CA HIS A 192 15.53 3.72 -1.44
C HIS A 192 14.67 2.55 -1.95
N HIS A 193 13.98 2.72 -3.08
CA HIS A 193 13.16 1.68 -3.69
C HIS A 193 13.94 0.64 -4.51
N ALA A 194 15.25 0.80 -4.65
CA ALA A 194 16.04 -0.06 -5.52
C ALA A 194 16.47 -1.35 -4.81
N ILE A 195 16.51 -2.45 -5.58
CA ILE A 195 16.98 -3.76 -5.11
C ILE A 195 18.47 -4.00 -5.39
N ASN A 196 19.16 -3.04 -6.02
CA ASN A 196 20.60 -3.13 -6.27
C ASN A 196 21.35 -3.29 -4.93
N PRO A 197 22.35 -4.17 -4.82
CA PRO A 197 23.04 -4.43 -3.55
C PRO A 197 23.61 -3.18 -2.86
N ILE A 198 24.08 -2.19 -3.62
CA ILE A 198 24.60 -0.92 -3.08
C ILE A 198 23.51 0.00 -2.51
N TYR A 199 22.25 -0.19 -2.92
CA TYR A 199 21.10 0.65 -2.57
C TYR A 199 20.19 0.05 -1.50
N LEU A 200 20.40 -1.21 -1.13
CA LEU A 200 19.61 -1.88 -0.09
C LEU A 200 19.71 -1.15 1.26
N ASP A 201 18.54 -0.94 1.86
CA ASP A 201 18.36 -0.35 3.20
C ASP A 201 18.99 1.05 3.35
N LYS A 202 18.86 1.87 2.30
CA LYS A 202 19.34 3.26 2.22
C LYS A 202 18.20 4.28 2.15
N ASN A 203 18.53 5.52 2.50
CA ASN A 203 17.67 6.72 2.39
C ASN A 203 16.28 6.53 3.02
N LEU A 204 16.26 6.37 4.34
CA LEU A 204 15.10 6.02 5.16
C LEU A 204 14.39 7.26 5.74
N GLY A 205 14.88 8.47 5.48
CA GLY A 205 14.18 9.71 5.83
C GLY A 205 12.81 9.83 5.17
N GLN A 206 11.93 10.63 5.76
CA GLN A 206 10.59 10.89 5.23
C GLN A 206 10.58 12.25 4.50
N ILE A 207 10.78 13.34 5.23
CA ILE A 207 10.91 14.69 4.68
C ILE A 207 12.37 15.14 4.71
N PHE A 208 13.09 14.95 5.82
CA PHE A 208 14.48 15.40 5.94
C PHE A 208 15.49 14.27 5.68
N SER A 209 16.46 14.54 4.80
CA SER A 209 17.58 13.62 4.52
C SER A 209 18.71 13.71 5.56
N VAL A 210 18.60 14.64 6.51
CA VAL A 210 19.57 14.87 7.58
C VAL A 210 19.74 13.62 8.46
N TRP A 211 18.64 12.91 8.73
CA TRP A 211 18.68 11.69 9.54
C TRP A 211 19.51 10.59 8.89
N ASP A 212 19.39 10.43 7.57
CA ASP A 212 20.18 9.44 6.84
C ASP A 212 21.69 9.69 6.94
N ARG A 213 22.09 10.95 6.96
CA ARG A 213 23.50 11.33 7.12
C ARG A 213 23.95 11.14 8.57
N LEU A 214 23.13 11.56 9.53
CA LEU A 214 23.44 11.45 10.95
C LEU A 214 23.61 9.99 11.39
N PHE A 215 22.82 9.08 10.82
CA PHE A 215 22.77 7.67 11.22
C PHE A 215 23.41 6.71 10.21
N GLY A 216 24.04 7.23 9.15
CA GLY A 216 24.83 6.44 8.19
C GLY A 216 24.01 5.59 7.22
N THR A 217 22.77 5.96 6.93
CA THR A 217 21.88 5.30 5.96
C THR A 217 21.78 6.03 4.62
N PHE A 218 22.48 7.17 4.45
CA PHE A 218 22.50 7.90 3.19
C PHE A 218 23.26 7.15 2.08
N GLN A 219 22.72 7.16 0.86
CA GLN A 219 23.38 6.71 -0.36
C GLN A 219 22.92 7.56 -1.54
N GLU A 220 23.87 8.08 -2.31
CA GLU A 220 23.58 8.84 -3.52
C GLU A 220 23.16 7.89 -4.67
N GLU A 221 22.27 8.36 -5.55
CA GLU A 221 22.02 7.70 -6.84
C GLU A 221 23.25 7.90 -7.72
N LEU A 222 23.87 6.80 -8.17
CA LEU A 222 25.11 6.83 -8.94
C LEU A 222 24.76 6.76 -10.42
N ASP A 223 25.44 7.55 -11.24
CA ASP A 223 25.13 7.64 -12.67
C ASP A 223 25.43 6.32 -13.41
N GLU A 224 26.42 5.57 -12.90
CA GLU A 224 26.85 4.27 -13.41
C GLU A 224 26.01 3.08 -12.93
N VAL A 225 25.21 3.23 -11.87
CA VAL A 225 24.36 2.17 -11.31
C VAL A 225 22.89 2.53 -11.53
N LYS A 226 22.30 1.98 -12.59
CA LYS A 226 20.87 2.18 -12.86
C LYS A 226 20.03 1.51 -11.76
N PRO A 227 19.13 2.24 -11.07
CA PRO A 227 18.21 1.65 -10.11
C PRO A 227 17.27 0.62 -10.74
N VAL A 228 17.10 -0.51 -10.07
CA VAL A 228 16.12 -1.54 -10.41
C VAL A 228 15.14 -1.70 -9.25
N TYR A 229 13.84 -1.77 -9.53
CA TYR A 229 12.79 -1.70 -8.50
C TYR A 229 12.11 -3.05 -8.26
N GLY A 230 11.44 -3.14 -7.11
CA GLY A 230 10.72 -4.31 -6.64
C GLY A 230 11.21 -4.72 -5.26
N ILE A 231 11.11 -6.01 -4.98
CA ILE A 231 11.69 -6.63 -3.79
C ILE A 231 12.52 -7.84 -4.22
N THR A 232 13.57 -8.16 -3.46
CA THR A 232 14.50 -9.27 -3.75
C THR A 232 13.80 -10.64 -3.87
N ARG A 233 12.59 -10.78 -3.31
CA ARG A 233 11.68 -11.89 -3.55
C ARG A 233 10.39 -11.40 -4.20
N PRO A 234 10.28 -11.41 -5.54
CA PRO A 234 9.11 -10.89 -6.25
C PRO A 234 7.79 -11.48 -5.77
N VAL A 235 6.77 -10.64 -5.65
CA VAL A 235 5.44 -11.02 -5.12
C VAL A 235 4.64 -11.91 -6.08
N LYS A 236 4.88 -11.79 -7.39
CA LYS A 236 4.22 -12.57 -8.46
C LYS A 236 2.69 -12.57 -8.39
N THR A 237 2.10 -11.43 -8.05
CA THR A 237 0.65 -11.19 -8.02
C THR A 237 0.40 -9.69 -8.14
N TRP A 238 -0.70 -9.31 -8.79
CA TRP A 238 -1.23 -7.95 -8.84
C TRP A 238 -2.19 -7.64 -7.69
N ASN A 239 -2.57 -8.64 -6.89
CA ASN A 239 -3.58 -8.48 -5.84
C ASN A 239 -2.96 -7.86 -4.58
N PRO A 240 -3.25 -6.58 -4.26
CA PRO A 240 -2.59 -5.87 -3.16
C PRO A 240 -2.95 -6.46 -1.80
N ILE A 241 -4.13 -7.08 -1.67
CA ILE A 241 -4.50 -7.78 -0.44
C ILE A 241 -3.58 -8.98 -0.27
N ARG A 242 -3.36 -9.81 -1.31
CA ARG A 242 -2.43 -10.95 -1.22
C ARG A 242 -1.00 -10.49 -0.89
N ILE A 243 -0.50 -9.45 -1.58
CA ILE A 243 0.85 -8.90 -1.36
C ILE A 243 1.11 -8.62 0.12
N ASN A 244 0.16 -7.99 0.80
CA ASN A 244 0.26 -7.61 2.21
C ASN A 244 0.50 -8.80 3.16
N PHE A 245 0.11 -10.03 2.79
CA PHE A 245 0.23 -11.20 3.65
C PHE A 245 1.31 -12.19 3.21
N LEU A 246 1.94 -12.01 2.04
CA LEU A 246 2.91 -12.97 1.52
C LEU A 246 4.11 -13.16 2.46
N HIS A 247 4.64 -12.07 3.02
CA HIS A 247 5.77 -12.13 3.94
C HIS A 247 5.37 -12.76 5.27
N LEU A 248 4.27 -12.32 5.88
CA LEU A 248 3.73 -12.91 7.10
C LEU A 248 3.46 -14.42 6.98
N ILE A 249 2.85 -14.85 5.87
CA ILE A 249 2.57 -16.27 5.60
C ILE A 249 3.87 -17.07 5.48
N LEU A 250 4.92 -16.50 4.86
CA LEU A 250 6.22 -17.17 4.81
C LEU A 250 6.81 -17.33 6.21
N LEU A 251 6.87 -16.25 7.00
CA LEU A 251 7.39 -16.32 8.37
C LEU A 251 6.61 -17.33 9.22
N ALA A 252 5.29 -17.37 9.09
CA ALA A 252 4.45 -18.34 9.78
C ALA A 252 4.77 -19.80 9.35
N LYS A 253 4.96 -20.05 8.05
CA LYS A 253 5.35 -21.37 7.55
C LYS A 253 6.74 -21.77 8.03
N ASP A 254 7.69 -20.84 8.04
CA ASP A 254 9.05 -21.09 8.49
C ASP A 254 9.09 -21.35 10.01
N ALA A 255 8.36 -20.56 10.80
CA ALA A 255 8.16 -20.78 12.24
C ALA A 255 7.51 -22.15 12.52
N TRP A 256 6.55 -22.56 11.70
CA TRP A 256 5.91 -23.87 11.85
C TRP A 256 6.90 -25.01 11.56
N ARG A 257 7.67 -24.90 10.48
CA ARG A 257 8.55 -25.95 9.93
C ARG A 257 9.87 -26.12 10.67
N THR A 258 10.42 -25.07 11.27
CA THR A 258 11.70 -25.19 11.97
C THR A 258 11.60 -26.13 13.17
N ASN A 259 12.66 -26.90 13.40
CA ASN A 259 12.79 -27.83 14.51
C ASN A 259 13.09 -27.12 15.85
N SER A 260 13.59 -25.88 15.79
CA SER A 260 13.99 -25.11 16.96
C SER A 260 12.83 -24.29 17.50
N TYR A 261 12.38 -24.58 18.74
CA TYR A 261 11.32 -23.82 19.41
C TYR A 261 11.67 -22.33 19.57
N TRP A 262 12.94 -22.02 19.78
CA TRP A 262 13.40 -20.64 19.86
C TRP A 262 13.27 -19.92 18.52
N ASP A 263 13.62 -20.59 17.42
CA ASP A 263 13.49 -20.03 16.07
C ASP A 263 12.03 -19.75 15.69
N LYS A 264 11.07 -20.53 16.23
CA LYS A 264 9.62 -20.23 16.06
C LYS A 264 9.23 -18.88 16.64
N LEU A 265 9.89 -18.45 17.73
CA LEU A 265 9.60 -17.21 18.44
C LEU A 265 10.44 -16.04 17.94
N ARG A 266 11.74 -16.22 17.72
CA ARG A 266 12.61 -15.09 17.34
C ARG A 266 12.47 -14.67 15.88
N ILE A 267 12.03 -15.55 14.97
CA ILE A 267 11.95 -15.27 13.52
C ILE A 267 11.25 -13.95 13.18
N TRP A 268 10.21 -13.58 13.94
CA TRP A 268 9.44 -12.34 13.76
C TRP A 268 10.26 -11.07 14.02
N PHE A 269 11.27 -11.17 14.89
CA PHE A 269 12.12 -10.06 15.33
C PHE A 269 13.54 -10.12 14.76
N MET A 270 13.86 -11.16 14.00
CA MET A 270 15.16 -11.30 13.34
C MET A 270 15.28 -10.35 12.14
N PRO A 271 16.53 -10.09 11.68
CA PRO A 271 16.78 -9.22 10.55
C PRO A 271 16.01 -9.61 9.29
N VAL A 272 15.66 -8.63 8.45
CA VAL A 272 14.96 -8.89 7.19
C VAL A 272 15.71 -9.92 6.36
N GLY A 273 15.00 -10.97 5.95
CA GLY A 273 15.57 -12.05 5.14
C GLY A 273 16.21 -13.19 5.92
N TRP A 274 16.40 -13.04 7.24
CA TRP A 274 16.83 -14.14 8.11
C TRP A 274 15.76 -15.24 8.16
N ARG A 275 16.20 -16.50 8.04
CA ARG A 275 15.38 -17.70 8.18
C ARG A 275 16.14 -18.74 9.00
N PRO A 276 15.46 -19.66 9.71
CA PRO A 276 16.12 -20.77 10.39
C PRO A 276 16.89 -21.64 9.40
N SER A 277 18.11 -22.08 9.74
CA SER A 277 19.01 -22.78 8.81
C SER A 277 18.43 -24.10 8.31
N ASP A 278 17.73 -24.84 9.17
CA ASP A 278 17.05 -26.07 8.79
C ASP A 278 15.91 -25.82 7.79
N VAL A 279 15.23 -24.68 7.90
CA VAL A 279 14.17 -24.29 6.96
C VAL A 279 14.75 -23.75 5.65
N GLU A 280 15.83 -22.97 5.70
CA GLU A 280 16.48 -22.45 4.49
C GLU A 280 17.01 -23.58 3.61
N ASN A 281 17.58 -24.63 4.23
CA ASN A 281 18.08 -25.81 3.52
C ASN A 281 16.95 -26.70 2.96
N ASN A 282 15.91 -26.98 3.76
CA ASN A 282 14.85 -27.92 3.37
C ASN A 282 13.73 -27.28 2.55
N TYR A 283 13.56 -25.96 2.66
CA TYR A 283 12.50 -25.19 2.00
C TYR A 283 13.07 -23.89 1.41
N PRO A 284 13.95 -23.99 0.40
CA PRO A 284 14.54 -22.82 -0.24
C PRO A 284 13.45 -21.96 -0.89
N VAL A 285 13.67 -20.65 -0.87
CA VAL A 285 12.77 -19.66 -1.45
C VAL A 285 13.55 -18.89 -2.49
N TYR A 286 12.98 -18.73 -3.68
CA TYR A 286 13.57 -17.96 -4.76
C TYR A 286 13.87 -16.51 -4.34
N LYS A 287 15.08 -16.05 -4.65
CA LYS A 287 15.54 -14.67 -4.52
C LYS A 287 16.15 -14.25 -5.86
N ILE A 288 16.05 -12.97 -6.22
CA ILE A 288 16.73 -12.41 -7.37
C ILE A 288 18.24 -12.42 -7.08
N GLU A 289 19.02 -13.01 -8.00
CA GLU A 289 20.49 -13.03 -7.93
C GLU A 289 21.14 -12.01 -8.87
N ASP A 290 20.46 -11.67 -9.98
CA ASP A 290 20.86 -10.65 -10.94
C ASP A 290 19.69 -9.66 -11.10
N GLU A 291 19.84 -8.47 -10.51
CA GLU A 291 18.81 -7.44 -10.56
C GLU A 291 18.54 -6.93 -11.97
N TYR A 292 19.47 -7.03 -12.91
CA TYR A 292 19.28 -6.51 -14.26
C TYR A 292 18.58 -7.50 -15.19
N HIS A 293 18.60 -8.80 -14.87
CA HIS A 293 18.12 -9.86 -15.76
C HIS A 293 17.03 -10.77 -15.16
N PHE A 294 16.22 -10.27 -14.23
CA PHE A 294 15.04 -11.01 -13.76
C PHE A 294 13.79 -10.73 -14.60
N ALA A 295 12.93 -11.75 -14.73
CA ALA A 295 11.65 -11.60 -15.42
C ALA A 295 10.61 -10.92 -14.51
N LYS A 296 10.23 -9.69 -14.86
CA LYS A 296 9.10 -8.97 -14.25
C LYS A 296 7.79 -9.75 -14.37
N TYR A 297 6.92 -9.60 -13.38
CA TYR A 297 5.62 -10.24 -13.38
C TYR A 297 4.72 -9.66 -14.47
N VAL A 298 4.21 -10.53 -15.33
CA VAL A 298 3.31 -10.19 -16.44
C VAL A 298 2.23 -11.26 -16.57
N THR A 299 1.03 -10.84 -16.94
CA THR A 299 -0.10 -11.73 -17.23
C THR A 299 -0.64 -11.49 -18.64
N ARG A 300 -1.24 -12.53 -19.22
CA ARG A 300 -1.78 -12.61 -20.58
C ARG A 300 -3.14 -11.90 -20.66
N ALA A 301 -3.14 -10.59 -20.45
CA ALA A 301 -4.36 -9.79 -20.51
C ALA A 301 -4.62 -9.23 -21.90
N THR A 302 -5.79 -9.55 -22.45
CA THR A 302 -6.29 -8.92 -23.69
C THR A 302 -6.62 -7.45 -23.44
N ARG A 303 -6.71 -6.64 -24.50
CA ARG A 303 -7.13 -5.23 -24.38
C ARG A 303 -8.51 -5.09 -23.73
N GLY A 304 -9.46 -5.97 -24.08
CA GLY A 304 -10.80 -5.98 -23.49
C GLY A 304 -10.77 -6.24 -21.98
N MET A 305 -9.94 -7.17 -21.52
CA MET A 305 -9.78 -7.46 -20.09
C MET A 305 -9.18 -6.27 -19.35
N LYS A 306 -8.17 -5.60 -19.93
CA LYS A 306 -7.58 -4.38 -19.32
C LYS A 306 -8.63 -3.27 -19.17
N ILE A 307 -9.43 -3.03 -20.20
CA ILE A 307 -10.53 -2.05 -20.16
C ILE A 307 -11.54 -2.43 -19.06
N TRP A 308 -11.92 -3.71 -19.00
CA TRP A 308 -12.86 -4.20 -18.00
C TRP A 308 -12.37 -4.01 -16.56
N VAL A 309 -11.10 -4.31 -16.29
CA VAL A 309 -10.50 -4.10 -14.96
C VAL A 309 -10.48 -2.60 -14.61
N TRP A 310 -10.21 -1.71 -15.57
CA TRP A 310 -10.33 -0.27 -15.34
C TRP A 310 -11.76 0.17 -14.99
N VAL A 311 -12.78 -0.39 -15.64
CA VAL A 311 -14.19 -0.13 -15.29
C VAL A 311 -14.48 -0.55 -13.84
N GLN A 312 -14.01 -1.74 -13.43
CA GLN A 312 -14.15 -2.23 -12.05
C GLN A 312 -13.44 -1.31 -11.05
N PHE A 313 -12.22 -0.86 -11.39
CA PHE A 313 -11.46 0.07 -10.57
C PHE A 313 -12.19 1.42 -10.41
N PHE A 314 -12.67 2.04 -11.48
CA PHE A 314 -13.38 3.32 -11.38
C PHE A 314 -14.70 3.22 -10.61
N ALA A 315 -15.44 2.12 -10.76
CA ALA A 315 -16.61 1.86 -9.93
C ALA A 315 -16.23 1.73 -8.44
N THR A 316 -15.10 1.10 -8.14
CA THR A 316 -14.56 0.97 -6.78
C THR A 316 -14.15 2.34 -6.21
N VAL A 317 -13.55 3.21 -7.02
CA VAL A 317 -13.26 4.60 -6.63
C VAL A 317 -14.56 5.34 -6.33
N ALA A 318 -15.58 5.24 -7.19
CA ALA A 318 -16.88 5.87 -6.95
C ALA A 318 -17.53 5.38 -5.64
N PHE A 319 -17.41 4.08 -5.34
CA PHE A 319 -17.84 3.50 -4.07
C PHE A 319 -17.09 4.07 -2.87
N LEU A 320 -15.77 4.23 -2.97
CA LEU A 320 -14.97 4.85 -1.92
C LEU A 320 -15.41 6.30 -1.68
N PHE A 321 -15.54 7.11 -2.74
CA PHE A 321 -15.97 8.51 -2.60
C PHE A 321 -17.36 8.62 -1.98
N HIS A 322 -18.31 7.80 -2.41
CA HIS A 322 -19.64 7.78 -1.81
C HIS A 322 -19.60 7.42 -0.31
N MET A 323 -18.78 6.43 0.07
CA MET A 323 -18.58 6.07 1.47
C MET A 323 -17.95 7.22 2.29
N LEU A 324 -16.93 7.91 1.75
CA LEU A 324 -16.25 9.01 2.43
C LEU A 324 -17.12 10.26 2.57
N MET A 325 -17.92 10.60 1.54
CA MET A 325 -18.84 11.74 1.59
C MET A 325 -19.94 11.56 2.64
N ASN A 326 -20.40 10.32 2.83
CA ASN A 326 -21.44 9.96 3.80
C ASN A 326 -20.87 9.36 5.09
N PHE A 327 -19.57 9.52 5.36
CA PHE A 327 -18.88 8.79 6.43
C PHE A 327 -19.53 8.98 7.81
N GLY A 328 -19.96 10.21 8.12
CA GLY A 328 -20.58 10.56 9.40
C GLY A 328 -21.97 9.97 9.59
N ASP A 329 -22.70 9.72 8.48
CA ASP A 329 -24.11 9.33 8.50
C ASP A 329 -24.31 7.81 8.46
N LEU A 330 -23.36 7.07 7.89
CA LEU A 330 -23.49 5.63 7.69
C LEU A 330 -23.49 4.85 9.02
N GLY A 331 -22.79 5.33 10.04
CA GLY A 331 -22.56 4.59 11.28
C GLY A 331 -21.60 3.40 11.09
N SER A 332 -21.02 2.90 12.18
CA SER A 332 -19.90 1.94 12.13
C SER A 332 -20.23 0.62 11.43
N SER A 333 -21.44 0.08 11.61
CA SER A 333 -21.84 -1.20 11.02
C SER A 333 -21.92 -1.12 9.49
N ASN A 334 -22.53 -0.05 8.96
CA ASN A 334 -22.60 0.14 7.52
C ASN A 334 -21.24 0.45 6.91
N LEU A 335 -20.40 1.24 7.61
CA LEU A 335 -19.02 1.49 7.16
C LEU A 335 -18.21 0.19 7.03
N LEU A 336 -18.35 -0.74 7.99
CA LEU A 336 -17.70 -2.05 7.92
C LEU A 336 -18.21 -2.89 6.74
N ILE A 337 -19.54 -2.94 6.53
CA ILE A 337 -20.13 -3.69 5.41
C ILE A 337 -19.71 -3.08 4.07
N TYR A 338 -19.77 -1.75 3.94
CA TYR A 338 -19.37 -1.04 2.72
C TYR A 338 -17.89 -1.28 2.42
N GLY A 339 -17.02 -1.10 3.42
CA GLY A 339 -15.60 -1.39 3.33
C GLY A 339 -15.34 -2.83 2.88
N ALA A 340 -16.07 -3.82 3.45
CA ALA A 340 -15.95 -5.22 3.06
C ALA A 340 -16.33 -5.47 1.59
N VAL A 341 -17.37 -4.83 1.07
CA VAL A 341 -17.75 -4.95 -0.35
C VAL A 341 -16.67 -4.35 -1.27
N ILE A 342 -16.07 -3.23 -0.89
CA ILE A 342 -14.95 -2.64 -1.64
C ILE A 342 -13.72 -3.56 -1.61
N PHE A 343 -13.35 -4.07 -0.44
CA PHE A 343 -12.25 -5.04 -0.28
C PHE A 343 -12.46 -6.29 -1.14
N ALA A 344 -13.66 -6.87 -1.10
CA ALA A 344 -14.01 -8.02 -1.92
C ALA A 344 -13.95 -7.69 -3.42
N GLY A 345 -14.32 -6.47 -3.81
CA GLY A 345 -14.22 -5.98 -5.18
C GLY A 345 -12.77 -5.93 -5.66
N ILE A 346 -11.90 -5.29 -4.87
CA ILE A 346 -10.45 -5.23 -5.14
C ILE A 346 -9.88 -6.63 -5.24
N TYR A 347 -10.19 -7.51 -4.29
CA TYR A 347 -9.72 -8.89 -4.33
C TYR A 347 -10.16 -9.63 -5.60
N SER A 348 -11.41 -9.42 -6.02
CA SER A 348 -12.01 -10.07 -7.18
C SER A 348 -11.35 -9.65 -8.50
N PHE A 349 -11.38 -8.35 -8.84
CA PHE A 349 -10.85 -7.92 -10.14
C PHE A 349 -9.33 -8.05 -10.23
N THR A 350 -8.60 -7.96 -9.10
CA THR A 350 -7.16 -8.24 -9.10
C THR A 350 -6.84 -9.73 -9.16
N SER A 351 -7.74 -10.61 -8.68
CA SER A 351 -7.65 -12.05 -8.96
C SER A 351 -7.86 -12.35 -10.45
N LEU A 352 -8.69 -11.57 -11.15
CA LEU A 352 -8.80 -11.65 -12.60
C LEU A 352 -7.49 -11.21 -13.27
N MET A 353 -6.87 -10.12 -12.82
CA MET A 353 -5.56 -9.66 -13.32
C MET A 353 -4.46 -10.73 -13.18
N ASP A 354 -4.50 -11.53 -12.10
CA ASP A 354 -3.64 -12.69 -11.84
C ASP A 354 -3.98 -13.94 -12.68
N GLU A 355 -5.01 -13.87 -13.52
CA GLU A 355 -5.59 -15.00 -14.23
C GLU A 355 -5.99 -16.16 -13.30
N SER A 356 -6.47 -15.84 -12.09
CA SER A 356 -6.89 -16.86 -11.14
C SER A 356 -8.10 -17.63 -11.68
N ARG A 357 -8.06 -18.97 -11.58
CA ARG A 357 -9.24 -19.82 -11.89
C ARG A 357 -10.46 -19.51 -11.01
N TRP A 358 -10.23 -18.87 -9.87
CA TRP A 358 -11.26 -18.50 -8.91
C TRP A 358 -11.78 -17.07 -9.10
N ALA A 359 -11.29 -16.31 -10.08
CA ALA A 359 -11.67 -14.91 -10.28
C ALA A 359 -13.20 -14.73 -10.45
N ALA A 360 -13.84 -15.59 -11.23
CA ALA A 360 -15.29 -15.56 -11.42
C ALA A 360 -16.07 -15.89 -10.12
N LEU A 361 -15.54 -16.79 -9.29
CA LEU A 361 -16.15 -17.13 -8.00
C LEU A 361 -16.09 -15.93 -7.04
N TRP A 362 -14.93 -15.27 -6.92
CA TRP A 362 -14.79 -14.09 -6.07
C TRP A 362 -15.70 -12.94 -6.52
N GLU A 363 -15.86 -12.76 -7.83
CA GLU A 363 -16.80 -11.76 -8.35
C GLU A 363 -18.25 -12.12 -8.05
N ALA A 364 -18.62 -13.38 -8.19
CA ALA A 364 -19.97 -13.86 -7.86
C ALA A 364 -20.29 -13.67 -6.37
N ILE A 365 -19.35 -13.96 -5.47
CA ILE A 365 -19.51 -13.73 -4.03
C ILE A 365 -19.70 -12.24 -3.74
N ARG A 366 -18.80 -11.38 -4.25
CA ARG A 366 -18.85 -9.93 -4.02
C ARG A 366 -20.13 -9.31 -4.59
N SER A 367 -20.43 -9.59 -5.85
CA SER A 367 -21.61 -9.03 -6.52
C SER A 367 -22.91 -9.60 -5.93
N GLY A 368 -22.94 -10.88 -5.58
CA GLY A 368 -24.08 -11.50 -4.90
C GLY A 368 -24.35 -10.87 -3.53
N ALA A 369 -23.30 -10.58 -2.75
CA ALA A 369 -23.44 -9.85 -1.48
C ALA A 369 -23.97 -8.43 -1.70
N GLY A 370 -23.45 -7.71 -2.69
CA GLY A 370 -23.91 -6.35 -3.04
C GLY A 370 -25.37 -6.32 -3.52
N ILE A 371 -25.78 -7.25 -4.38
CA ILE A 371 -27.17 -7.42 -4.82
C ILE A 371 -28.08 -7.73 -3.62
N THR A 372 -27.68 -8.70 -2.79
CA THR A 372 -28.45 -9.09 -1.59
C THR A 372 -28.64 -7.91 -0.65
N LEU A 373 -27.60 -7.09 -0.45
CA LEU A 373 -27.69 -5.88 0.36
C LEU A 373 -28.78 -4.95 -0.18
N ILE A 374 -28.73 -4.59 -1.48
CA ILE A 374 -29.72 -3.71 -2.11
C ILE A 374 -31.14 -4.29 -2.00
N LEU A 375 -31.31 -5.61 -2.15
CA LEU A 375 -32.62 -6.25 -2.05
C LEU A 375 -33.19 -6.20 -0.63
N ILE A 376 -32.34 -6.27 0.40
CA ILE A 376 -32.77 -6.21 1.81
C ILE A 376 -33.04 -4.76 2.25
N THR A 377 -32.16 -3.83 1.87
CA THR A 377 -32.24 -2.43 2.32
C THR A 377 -33.09 -1.55 1.41
N GLY A 378 -33.36 -1.97 0.18
CA GLY A 378 -34.03 -1.19 -0.85
C GLY A 378 -33.17 -0.09 -1.48
N ASP A 379 -31.92 0.08 -1.02
CA ASP A 379 -31.02 1.16 -1.43
C ASP A 379 -29.55 0.80 -1.24
N TRP A 380 -28.66 1.52 -1.92
CA TRP A 380 -27.21 1.43 -1.72
C TRP A 380 -26.74 2.51 -0.74
N PHE A 381 -26.82 2.24 0.56
CA PHE A 381 -26.27 3.12 1.61
C PHE A 381 -26.75 4.59 1.52
N GLY A 382 -28.03 4.82 1.24
CA GLY A 382 -28.60 6.17 1.11
C GLY A 382 -28.39 6.83 -0.25
N LEU A 383 -27.79 6.14 -1.22
CA LEU A 383 -27.49 6.69 -2.55
C LEU A 383 -28.72 7.28 -3.24
N SER A 384 -29.89 6.66 -3.07
CA SER A 384 -31.14 7.10 -3.67
C SER A 384 -31.55 8.53 -3.28
N ALA A 385 -31.09 9.03 -2.14
CA ALA A 385 -31.36 10.40 -1.68
C ALA A 385 -30.60 11.45 -2.51
N SER A 386 -29.42 11.11 -3.01
CA SER A 386 -28.58 12.00 -3.82
C SER A 386 -28.72 11.75 -5.32
N ILE A 387 -28.94 10.49 -5.71
CA ILE A 387 -29.11 10.07 -7.10
C ILE A 387 -30.39 9.24 -7.19
N PRO A 388 -31.52 9.83 -7.61
CA PRO A 388 -32.76 9.10 -7.80
C PRO A 388 -32.54 7.87 -8.68
N TYR A 389 -33.02 6.71 -8.22
CA TYR A 389 -32.84 5.41 -8.88
C TYR A 389 -31.39 4.89 -8.96
N GLY A 390 -30.44 5.50 -8.24
CA GLY A 390 -29.03 5.11 -8.24
C GLY A 390 -28.78 3.64 -7.86
N GLN A 391 -29.61 3.07 -6.98
CA GLN A 391 -29.52 1.66 -6.59
C GLN A 391 -29.68 0.69 -7.77
N TYR A 392 -30.45 1.04 -8.79
CA TYR A 392 -30.61 0.21 -9.99
C TYR A 392 -29.37 0.24 -10.89
N ALA A 393 -28.66 1.37 -10.94
CA ALA A 393 -27.37 1.44 -11.62
C ALA A 393 -26.31 0.58 -10.92
N ILE A 394 -26.30 0.56 -9.58
CA ILE A 394 -25.42 -0.32 -8.81
C ILE A 394 -25.78 -1.80 -9.00
N LEU A 395 -27.08 -2.12 -9.03
CA LEU A 395 -27.56 -3.46 -9.32
C LEU A 395 -27.11 -3.94 -10.70
N LEU A 396 -27.28 -3.10 -11.73
CA LEU A 396 -26.82 -3.38 -13.10
C LEU A 396 -25.30 -3.56 -13.15
N PHE A 397 -24.55 -2.74 -12.42
CA PHE A 397 -23.10 -2.88 -12.29
C PHE A 397 -22.74 -4.26 -11.72
N PHE A 398 -23.34 -4.72 -10.63
CA PHE A 398 -23.06 -6.05 -10.08
C PHE A 398 -23.42 -7.19 -11.04
N ILE A 399 -24.56 -7.11 -11.72
CA ILE A 399 -24.97 -8.12 -12.72
C ILE A 399 -23.96 -8.18 -13.87
N THR A 400 -23.63 -7.03 -14.46
CA THR A 400 -22.64 -6.96 -15.55
C THR A 400 -21.26 -7.38 -15.07
N SER A 401 -20.92 -7.11 -13.80
CA SER A 401 -19.67 -7.51 -13.17
C SER A 401 -19.49 -9.04 -13.19
N ILE A 402 -20.52 -9.77 -12.78
CA ILE A 402 -20.55 -11.25 -12.81
C ILE A 402 -20.37 -11.75 -14.25
N ILE A 403 -21.16 -11.23 -15.19
CA ILE A 403 -21.13 -11.67 -16.60
C ILE A 403 -19.74 -11.43 -17.20
N GLY A 404 -19.18 -10.25 -17.01
CA GLY A 404 -17.85 -9.90 -17.52
C GLY A 404 -16.75 -10.77 -16.91
N SER A 405 -16.78 -11.00 -15.60
CA SER A 405 -15.79 -11.85 -14.93
C SER A 405 -15.85 -13.31 -15.43
N ILE A 406 -17.06 -13.88 -15.60
CA ILE A 406 -17.24 -15.21 -16.20
C ILE A 406 -16.69 -15.24 -17.63
N TYR A 407 -17.04 -14.25 -18.46
CA TYR A 407 -16.57 -14.17 -19.84
C TYR A 407 -15.03 -14.18 -19.92
N PHE A 408 -14.36 -13.33 -19.15
CA PHE A 408 -12.90 -13.28 -19.17
C PHE A 408 -12.25 -14.52 -18.55
N ALA A 409 -12.81 -15.07 -17.47
CA ALA A 409 -12.30 -16.29 -16.84
C ALA A 409 -12.38 -17.50 -17.79
N LEU A 410 -13.49 -17.67 -18.52
CA LEU A 410 -13.64 -18.75 -19.51
C LEU A 410 -12.66 -18.60 -20.68
N ASN A 411 -12.45 -17.37 -21.17
CA ASN A 411 -11.49 -17.12 -22.24
C ASN A 411 -10.04 -17.39 -21.81
N LEU A 412 -9.68 -17.04 -20.57
CA LEU A 412 -8.37 -17.38 -20.00
C LEU A 412 -8.17 -18.90 -19.91
N SER A 413 -9.19 -19.65 -19.48
CA SER A 413 -9.14 -21.12 -19.42
C SER A 413 -8.93 -21.75 -20.81
N ARG A 414 -9.64 -21.26 -21.83
CA ARG A 414 -9.50 -21.75 -23.22
C ARG A 414 -8.10 -21.50 -23.76
N ASN A 415 -7.53 -20.33 -23.49
CA ASN A 415 -6.19 -19.98 -23.93
C ASN A 415 -5.11 -20.82 -23.22
N ARG A 416 -5.32 -21.20 -21.95
CA ARG A 416 -4.43 -22.15 -21.24
C ARG A 416 -4.44 -23.53 -21.86
N SER A 417 -5.62 -24.07 -22.20
CA SER A 417 -5.72 -25.37 -22.86
C SER A 417 -5.12 -25.39 -24.27
N ALA A 418 -5.07 -24.24 -24.94
CA ALA A 418 -4.50 -24.12 -26.29
C ALA A 418 -2.96 -24.00 -26.30
N SER A 419 -2.31 -23.60 -25.18
CA SER A 419 -0.86 -23.41 -25.08
C SER A 419 -0.09 -24.60 -24.44
N THR A 420 -0.52 -25.83 -24.76
CA THR A 420 0.05 -27.17 -24.44
C THR A 420 0.10 -27.66 -22.97
N PRO A 421 -0.05 -28.99 -22.74
CA PRO A 421 -0.02 -29.61 -21.41
C PRO A 421 1.43 -29.78 -20.95
N GLY A 422 1.75 -29.34 -19.72
CA GLY A 422 3.01 -29.72 -19.08
C GLY A 422 3.73 -28.64 -18.28
N ILE A 423 3.05 -27.93 -17.39
CA ILE A 423 3.71 -27.33 -16.21
C ILE A 423 2.72 -27.45 -15.03
N PRO A 424 3.09 -28.11 -13.90
CA PRO A 424 2.23 -28.19 -12.73
C PRO A 424 2.06 -26.80 -12.11
N THR A 425 0.81 -26.37 -11.93
CA THR A 425 0.49 -25.20 -11.11
C THR A 425 0.75 -25.54 -9.65
N ALA A 426 1.64 -24.78 -9.00
CA ALA A 426 1.84 -24.78 -7.55
C ALA A 426 0.68 -24.10 -6.80
#